data_AF-A0AA88X9D8-F1
#
_entry.id   AF-A0AA88X9D8-F1
#
_cell.length_a   1.000
_cell.length_b   1.000
_cell.length_c   1.000
_cell.angle_alpha   90.00
_cell.angle_beta   90.00
_cell.angle_gamma   90.00
#
_symmetry.space_group_name_H-M   'P 1'
#
loop_
_entity.id
_entity.type
_entity.pdbx_description
1 polymer ?
#
loop_
_entity_poly.entity_id
_entity_poly.type
_entity_poly.pdbx_seq_one_letter_code
_entity_poly.pdbx_strand_id
1 'polypeptide(L)'
;MRKPLLKTEGGFSNVSGACCGDGPLRGQVQCGKEGYKVCQNPNQYLFWDYFHPSEYTYKLISKALWGGGHSRIQPMNLKTLASMAIPRV
;
A
#
# COMPACT_ATOMS: atom_id res chain seq x y z
N MET A 1 6.08 -27.99 4.22
CA MET A 1 6.31 -27.20 5.45
C MET A 1 5.87 -25.77 5.19
N ARG A 2 4.68 -25.36 5.65
CA ARG A 2 4.21 -23.97 5.51
C ARG A 2 4.86 -23.15 6.63
N LYS A 3 5.87 -22.32 6.30
CA LYS A 3 6.42 -21.36 7.27
C LYS A 3 5.27 -20.44 7.72
N PRO A 4 5.14 -20.13 9.03
CA PRO A 4 4.15 -19.18 9.48
C PRO A 4 4.50 -17.83 8.83
N LEU A 5 3.57 -17.28 8.05
CA LEU A 5 3.70 -15.92 7.54
C LEU A 5 3.62 -15.01 8.76
N LEU A 6 4.78 -14.56 9.27
CA LEU A 6 4.84 -13.49 10.26
C LEU A 6 4.06 -12.32 9.66
N LYS A 7 2.92 -11.98 10.27
CA LYS A 7 2.19 -10.77 9.93
C LYS A 7 3.12 -9.60 10.22
N THR A 8 3.56 -8.91 9.18
CA THR A 8 4.36 -7.70 9.34
C THR A 8 3.45 -6.60 9.93
N GLU A 9 4.06 -5.55 10.49
CA GLU A 9 3.29 -4.35 10.85
C GLU A 9 2.44 -3.91 9.63
N GLY A 10 1.15 -3.69 9.85
CA GLY A 10 0.18 -3.41 8.77
C GLY A 10 -0.67 -4.59 8.29
N GLY A 11 -0.47 -5.81 8.80
CA GLY A 11 -1.38 -6.94 8.55
C GLY A 11 -1.16 -7.67 7.22
N PHE A 12 -0.09 -7.34 6.50
CA PHE A 12 0.32 -8.04 5.28
C PHE A 12 0.93 -9.40 5.60
N SER A 13 0.70 -10.37 4.70
CA SER A 13 1.38 -11.67 4.73
C SER A 13 2.50 -11.74 3.70
N ASN A 14 2.52 -10.83 2.72
CA ASN A 14 3.61 -10.68 1.76
C ASN A 14 3.92 -9.19 1.52
N VAL A 15 5.15 -8.79 1.84
CA VAL A 15 5.65 -7.42 1.64
C VAL A 15 6.74 -7.32 0.56
N SER A 16 7.15 -8.46 -0.03
CA SER A 16 8.27 -8.52 -0.97
C SER A 16 7.81 -8.81 -2.41
N GLY A 17 6.80 -9.65 -2.58
CA GLY A 17 6.22 -9.96 -3.88
C GLY A 17 4.96 -9.12 -4.16
N ALA A 18 4.63 -8.95 -5.43
CA ALA A 18 3.39 -8.32 -5.85
C ALA A 18 2.22 -9.33 -5.91
N CYS A 19 0.99 -8.82 -5.83
CA CYS A 19 -0.21 -9.65 -6.01
C CYS A 19 -0.40 -10.03 -7.49
N CYS A 20 -0.10 -9.13 -8.41
CA CYS A 20 -0.35 -9.26 -9.83
C CYS A 20 0.97 -9.15 -10.62
N GLY A 21 1.16 -10.08 -11.57
CA GLY A 21 2.36 -10.22 -12.39
C GLY A 21 2.81 -11.67 -12.50
N ASP A 22 4.02 -11.92 -13.01
CA ASP A 22 4.65 -13.25 -13.03
C ASP A 22 6.17 -13.17 -12.92
N GLY A 23 6.84 -14.32 -12.77
CA GLY A 23 8.29 -14.43 -12.56
C GLY A 23 8.72 -14.16 -11.11
N PRO A 24 10.03 -13.97 -10.86
CA PRO A 24 10.56 -13.70 -9.52
C PRO A 24 9.84 -12.50 -8.87
N LEU A 25 9.32 -12.71 -7.66
CA LEU A 25 8.53 -11.71 -6.90
C LEU A 25 7.30 -11.15 -7.64
N ARG A 26 6.85 -11.81 -8.72
CA ARG A 26 5.87 -11.28 -9.69
C ARG A 26 6.29 -9.98 -10.38
N GLY A 27 7.60 -9.76 -10.52
CA GLY A 27 8.17 -8.53 -11.08
C GLY A 27 8.61 -8.59 -12.54
N GLN A 28 8.44 -9.71 -13.23
CA GLN A 28 8.93 -9.89 -14.60
C GLN A 28 7.84 -9.60 -15.65
N VAL A 29 6.60 -10.04 -15.41
CA VAL A 29 5.47 -9.83 -16.32
C VAL A 29 4.54 -8.78 -15.73
N GLN A 30 4.21 -7.75 -16.53
CA GLN A 30 3.27 -6.69 -16.15
C GLN A 30 1.83 -7.21 -16.10
N CYS A 31 1.07 -6.72 -15.12
CA CYS A 31 -0.38 -6.88 -15.10
C CYS A 31 -1.03 -6.42 -16.40
N GLY A 32 -1.94 -7.22 -16.93
CA GLY A 32 -2.60 -6.94 -18.21
C GLY A 32 -1.78 -7.31 -19.46
N LYS A 33 -0.54 -7.82 -19.31
CA LYS A 33 0.18 -8.52 -20.38
C LYS A 33 -0.06 -10.02 -20.28
N GLU A 34 -0.07 -10.71 -21.43
CA GLU A 34 -0.25 -12.16 -21.48
C GLU A 34 0.72 -12.88 -20.52
N GLY A 35 0.21 -13.89 -19.80
CA GLY A 35 0.97 -14.66 -18.82
C GLY A 35 0.97 -14.10 -17.39
N TYR A 36 0.36 -12.93 -17.14
CA TYR A 36 0.21 -12.42 -15.78
C TYR A 36 -0.66 -13.33 -14.90
N LYS A 37 -0.37 -13.36 -13.60
CA LYS A 37 -1.17 -14.05 -12.60
C LYS A 37 -1.62 -13.06 -11.55
N VAL A 38 -2.78 -13.28 -10.94
CA VAL A 38 -3.30 -12.47 -9.82
C VAL A 38 -3.37 -13.34 -8.56
N CYS A 39 -3.08 -12.76 -7.40
CA CYS A 39 -3.17 -13.45 -6.12
C CYS A 39 -4.65 -13.60 -5.68
N GLN A 40 -4.93 -14.51 -4.75
CA GLN A 40 -6.30 -14.73 -4.29
C GLN A 40 -6.84 -13.59 -3.40
N ASN A 41 -5.96 -12.90 -2.67
CA ASN A 41 -6.36 -11.84 -1.75
C ASN A 41 -5.38 -10.66 -1.78
N PRO A 42 -5.69 -9.58 -2.53
CA PRO A 42 -4.84 -8.40 -2.64
C PRO A 42 -4.57 -7.69 -1.30
N ASN A 43 -5.47 -7.80 -0.31
CA ASN A 43 -5.32 -7.14 0.99
C ASN A 43 -4.19 -7.75 1.84
N GLN A 44 -3.65 -8.89 1.45
CA GLN A 44 -2.52 -9.53 2.13
C GLN A 44 -1.17 -9.12 1.54
N TYR A 45 -1.16 -8.38 0.43
CA TYR A 45 0.04 -7.97 -0.29
C TYR A 45 0.26 -6.47 -0.15
N LEU A 46 1.50 -6.06 0.12
CA LEU A 46 1.86 -4.64 0.16
C LEU A 46 1.79 -4.02 -1.24
N PHE A 47 2.19 -4.77 -2.27
CA PHE A 47 2.24 -4.35 -3.67
C PHE A 47 1.13 -5.01 -4.51
N TRP A 48 0.47 -4.21 -5.35
CA TRP A 48 -0.46 -4.72 -6.37
C TRP A 48 0.31 -5.34 -7.52
N ASP A 49 1.18 -4.56 -8.17
CA ASP A 49 2.13 -5.00 -9.19
C ASP A 49 3.55 -4.61 -8.75
N TYR A 50 4.57 -4.81 -9.58
CA TYR A 50 5.95 -4.52 -9.19
C TYR A 50 6.32 -3.03 -9.16
N PHE A 51 5.35 -2.14 -9.37
CA PHE A 51 5.51 -0.68 -9.27
C PHE A 51 4.60 -0.06 -8.21
N HIS A 52 3.37 -0.54 -8.07
CA HIS A 52 2.30 0.14 -7.35
C HIS A 52 1.91 -0.59 -6.06
N PRO A 53 1.64 0.15 -4.96
CA PRO A 53 0.99 -0.39 -3.77
C PRO A 53 -0.38 -1.01 -4.05
N SER A 54 -0.80 -1.96 -3.21
CA SER A 54 -2.18 -2.46 -3.22
C SER A 54 -3.17 -1.41 -2.74
N GLU A 55 -4.45 -1.58 -3.07
CA GLU A 55 -5.52 -0.72 -2.56
C GLU A 55 -5.51 -0.65 -1.03
N TYR A 56 -5.26 -1.78 -0.36
CA TYR A 56 -5.16 -1.83 1.09
C TYR A 56 -3.99 -0.98 1.60
N THR A 57 -2.83 -1.05 0.96
CA THR A 57 -1.68 -0.19 1.28
C THR A 57 -2.01 1.29 1.07
N TYR A 58 -2.66 1.64 -0.05
CA TYR A 58 -3.11 3.01 -0.29
C TYR A 58 -4.11 3.48 0.78
N LYS A 59 -5.02 2.62 1.25
CA LYS A 59 -5.94 2.96 2.34
C LYS A 59 -5.20 3.29 3.65
N LEU A 60 -4.14 2.56 3.98
CA LEU A 60 -3.30 2.84 5.14
C LEU A 60 -2.54 4.17 4.98
N ILE A 61 -1.94 4.41 3.81
CA ILE A 61 -1.26 5.66 3.48
C ILE A 61 -2.22 6.84 3.60
N SER A 62 -3.40 6.76 2.99
CA SER A 62 -4.41 7.81 3.04
C SER A 62 -4.88 8.13 4.46
N LYS A 63 -5.04 7.11 5.32
CA LYS A 63 -5.36 7.34 6.75
C LYS A 63 -4.24 8.07 7.47
N ALA A 64 -2.98 7.70 7.21
CA ALA A 64 -1.83 8.37 7.78
C ALA A 64 -1.74 9.83 7.32
N LEU A 65 -1.88 10.09 6.01
CA LEU A 65 -1.88 11.46 5.47
C LEU A 65 -3.03 12.31 6.00
N TRP A 66 -4.22 11.72 6.14
CA TRP A 66 -5.40 12.45 6.60
C TRP A 66 -5.33 12.85 8.07
N GLY A 67 -5.02 11.92 8.97
CA GLY A 67 -5.11 12.13 10.42
C GLY A 67 -3.95 11.57 11.24
N GLY A 68 -2.83 11.26 10.59
CA GLY A 68 -1.63 10.75 11.25
C GLY A 68 -0.96 11.78 12.16
N GLY A 69 -0.15 11.27 13.08
CA GLY A 69 0.62 12.08 14.01
C GLY A 69 1.73 12.88 13.31
N HIS A 70 2.13 13.98 13.94
CA HIS A 70 3.11 14.92 13.39
C HIS A 70 4.51 14.31 13.28
N SER A 71 4.83 13.23 14.00
CA SER A 71 6.13 12.57 13.89
C SER A 71 6.43 12.01 12.49
N ARG A 72 5.42 11.79 11.65
CA ARG A 72 5.58 11.28 10.27
C ARG A 72 4.99 12.19 9.20
N ILE A 73 3.96 12.98 9.53
CA ILE A 73 3.29 13.89 8.58
C ILE A 73 3.53 15.32 9.04
N GLN A 74 4.39 16.04 8.33
CA GLN A 74 4.81 17.40 8.68
C GLN A 74 4.53 18.39 7.54
N PRO A 75 4.24 19.68 7.85
CA PRO A 75 4.17 20.28 9.20
C PRO A 75 2.88 19.93 9.99
N MET A 76 1.85 19.45 9.30
CA MET A 76 0.60 18.97 9.88
C MET A 76 -0.08 18.00 8.90
N ASN A 77 -1.02 17.19 9.38
CA ASN A 77 -1.81 16.31 8.52
C ASN A 77 -2.88 17.09 7.72
N LEU A 78 -3.43 16.44 6.69
CA LEU A 78 -4.39 17.07 5.78
C LEU A 78 -5.68 17.50 6.48
N LYS A 79 -6.13 16.77 7.52
CA LYS A 79 -7.33 17.16 8.27
C LYS A 79 -7.11 18.49 9.01
N THR A 80 -5.95 18.68 9.63
CA THR A 80 -5.59 19.96 10.26
C THR A 80 -5.51 21.06 9.21
N LEU A 81 -4.79 20.83 8.10
CA LEU A 81 -4.66 21.79 7.01
C LEU A 81 -6.01 22.22 6.44
N ALA A 82 -6.91 21.27 6.17
CA ALA A 82 -8.24 21.55 5.64
C ALA A 82 -9.13 22.32 6.62
N SER A 83 -8.85 22.23 7.92
CA SER A 83 -9.56 22.97 8.97
C SER A 83 -8.94 24.32 9.29
N MET A 84 -7.81 24.68 8.69
CA MET A 84 -7.22 26.00 8.86
C MET A 84 -8.12 27.02 8.16
N ALA A 85 -8.65 27.97 8.94
CA ALA A 85 -9.31 29.13 8.37
C ALA A 85 -8.25 29.92 7.58
N ILE A 86 -8.34 29.90 6.25
CA ILE A 86 -7.65 30.87 5.42
C ILE A 86 -8.41 32.18 5.66
N PRO A 87 -7.78 33.22 6.25
CA PRO A 87 -8.40 34.54 6.29
C PRO A 87 -8.69 34.91 4.84
N ARG A 88 -9.97 35.06 4.50
CA ARG A 88 -10.34 35.64 3.21
C ARG A 88 -9.82 37.07 3.25
N VAL A 89 -8.80 37.34 2.44
CA VAL A 89 -8.37 38.71 2.14
C VAL A 89 -9.48 39.45 1.41
#